data_AF-A0A1I1U9Q6-F1
#
_entry.id   AF-A0A1I1U9Q6-F1
#
_cell.length_a   1.000
_cell.length_b   1.000
_cell.length_c   1.000
_cell.angle_alpha   90.00
_cell.angle_beta   90.00
_cell.angle_gamma   90.00
#
_symmetry.space_group_name_H-M   'P 1'
#
loop_
_entity.id
_entity.type
_entity.pdbx_description
1 polymer ?
#
loop_
_entity_poly.entity_id
_entity_poly.type
_entity_poly.pdbx_seq_one_letter_code
_entity_poly.pdbx_strand_id
1 'polypeptide(L)'
;MRDESEHEDYGRLFVTARCCGAAICRNFAPELLGEVTAAGEVRSGRRLAVLPGTYEEGAFTGVLRQPRSKEDLIAARTAMAACPLGAIKLQPGASRVRRDELGSPWHGYPRPLEDNVWVLGPPSIDNIGATTYFIEREGGGVLIDPPRPGDGLFRWLADHGGVRWLLLTHRDHAHHHAEFAGRFPGCQRLLGAADINLRERSYLATTGDVEIQLGDALRPFTLDGEPLSDAEAGQAELVVLPQPGHTPGSICLLYRGRFLFTGDHLAYSRVLGHIVAFRLQCWEDWERQTRSVRYLAAAAEAGWLRFTWILPGHGEWQRLPGDGGAAETAAALRRTVAWMERQPKGHMPTLPWFLFIMSRMRPKSALGRLLRAIGGGSDLWVLPRDVWSSLPAHDPRRLRAAVRRLRVLGAVVLAIAALLVWFVGGW
;
A
#
# COMPACT_ATOMS: atom_id res chain seq x y z
N MET A 1 -33.53 -27.57 20.30
CA MET A 1 -33.03 -26.18 20.39
C MET A 1 -31.94 -26.14 21.44
N ARG A 2 -30.68 -26.29 21.01
CA ARG A 2 -29.51 -25.98 21.83
C ARG A 2 -28.60 -25.11 20.98
N ASP A 3 -27.98 -24.17 21.68
CA ASP A 3 -26.76 -23.44 21.31
C ASP A 3 -26.91 -22.12 20.52
N GLU A 4 -27.53 -21.12 21.15
CA GLU A 4 -26.96 -19.77 21.07
C GLU A 4 -25.95 -19.65 22.21
N SER A 5 -24.73 -20.14 21.99
CA SER A 5 -23.64 -19.88 22.94
C SER A 5 -23.49 -18.36 23.09
N GLU A 6 -23.48 -17.88 24.34
CA GLU A 6 -23.09 -16.52 24.69
C GLU A 6 -21.64 -16.31 24.23
N HIS A 7 -21.45 -15.92 22.97
CA HIS A 7 -20.15 -15.49 22.51
C HIS A 7 -19.76 -14.25 23.31
N GLU A 8 -18.71 -14.39 24.12
CA GLU A 8 -18.13 -13.29 24.88
C GLU A 8 -17.84 -12.11 23.92
N ASP A 9 -18.25 -10.90 24.30
CA ASP A 9 -18.11 -9.71 23.45
C ASP A 9 -16.66 -9.21 23.49
N TYR A 10 -15.87 -9.54 22.48
CA TYR A 10 -14.48 -9.10 22.30
C TYR A 10 -14.36 -7.70 21.69
N GLY A 11 -15.46 -6.99 21.49
CA GLY A 11 -15.49 -5.63 21.00
C GLY A 11 -15.88 -5.50 19.53
N ARG A 12 -15.95 -4.25 19.06
CA ARG A 12 -16.45 -3.92 17.72
C ARG A 12 -15.47 -3.09 16.92
N LEU A 13 -15.12 -3.60 15.75
CA LEU A 13 -14.41 -2.89 14.70
C LEU A 13 -15.34 -1.97 13.92
N PHE A 14 -14.83 -0.79 13.59
CA PHE A 14 -15.44 0.18 12.70
C PHE A 14 -14.37 0.90 11.89
N VAL A 15 -14.56 1.09 10.58
CA VAL A 15 -13.61 1.78 9.70
C VAL A 15 -14.14 3.16 9.29
N THR A 16 -13.42 4.21 9.66
CA THR A 16 -13.79 5.59 9.31
C THR A 16 -13.38 5.95 7.87
N ALA A 17 -13.95 7.03 7.34
CA ALA A 17 -13.62 7.61 6.04
C ALA A 17 -12.19 8.12 5.94
N ARG A 18 -11.42 8.11 7.04
CA ARG A 18 -9.96 8.28 7.00
C ARG A 18 -9.26 7.21 6.18
N CYS A 19 -9.84 6.02 6.02
CA CYS A 19 -9.25 4.93 5.25
C CYS A 19 -9.06 5.34 3.78
N CYS A 20 -7.81 5.40 3.29
CA CYS A 20 -7.48 5.84 1.92
C CYS A 20 -7.01 4.69 0.99
N GLY A 21 -7.03 3.44 1.45
CA GLY A 21 -6.61 2.29 0.64
C GLY A 21 -5.20 1.75 0.90
N ALA A 22 -4.49 2.22 1.94
CA ALA A 22 -3.19 1.68 2.35
C ALA A 22 -3.21 0.15 2.60
N ALA A 23 -4.35 -0.37 3.07
CA ALA A 23 -4.72 -1.79 3.06
C ALA A 23 -3.88 -2.80 3.86
N ILE A 24 -2.73 -2.40 4.42
CA ILE A 24 -1.85 -3.22 5.25
C ILE A 24 -2.58 -3.92 6.41
N CYS A 25 -3.55 -3.22 7.02
CA CYS A 25 -4.37 -3.77 8.11
C CYS A 25 -5.04 -5.11 7.78
N ARG A 26 -5.32 -5.37 6.49
CA ARG A 26 -5.92 -6.63 6.04
C ARG A 26 -4.96 -7.81 6.14
N ASN A 27 -3.64 -7.57 6.16
CA ASN A 27 -2.64 -8.60 6.41
C ASN A 27 -2.57 -9.00 7.90
N PHE A 28 -2.80 -8.03 8.79
CA PHE A 28 -2.72 -8.23 10.23
C PHE A 28 -4.01 -8.81 10.84
N ALA A 29 -5.15 -8.58 10.19
CA ALA A 29 -6.43 -9.17 10.59
C ALA A 29 -7.25 -9.63 9.36
N PRO A 30 -6.76 -10.63 8.60
CA PRO A 30 -7.37 -11.02 7.32
C PRO A 30 -8.78 -11.58 7.47
N GLU A 31 -9.10 -12.21 8.60
CA GLU A 31 -10.43 -12.74 8.90
C GLU A 31 -11.43 -11.66 9.34
N LEU A 32 -10.93 -10.48 9.75
CA LEU A 32 -11.75 -9.39 10.30
C LEU A 32 -11.91 -8.23 9.33
N LEU A 33 -10.93 -7.98 8.46
CA LEU A 33 -10.90 -6.82 7.57
C LEU A 33 -10.76 -7.23 6.11
N GLY A 34 -11.48 -6.55 5.23
CA GLY A 34 -11.52 -6.84 3.80
C GLY A 34 -11.71 -5.59 2.94
N GLU A 35 -11.53 -5.77 1.63
CA GLU A 35 -11.70 -4.70 0.64
C GLU A 35 -13.15 -4.26 0.53
N VAL A 36 -13.37 -2.94 0.44
CA VAL A 36 -14.66 -2.39 0.01
C VAL A 36 -14.59 -2.19 -1.50
N THR A 37 -15.14 -3.13 -2.25
CA THR A 37 -15.15 -3.04 -3.73
C THR A 37 -16.23 -2.11 -4.25
N ALA A 38 -15.96 -1.46 -5.39
CA ALA A 38 -16.98 -0.76 -6.15
C ALA A 38 -18.08 -1.74 -6.62
N ALA A 39 -19.33 -1.28 -6.64
CA ALA A 39 -20.49 -2.13 -7.00
C ALA A 39 -20.39 -2.77 -8.40
N GLY A 40 -19.60 -2.18 -9.32
CA GLY A 40 -19.43 -2.64 -10.70
C GLY A 40 -18.37 -3.72 -10.94
N GLU A 41 -17.48 -3.99 -9.98
CA GLU A 41 -16.39 -4.97 -10.13
C GLU A 41 -16.78 -6.39 -9.70
N VAL A 42 -17.98 -6.56 -9.12
CA VAL A 42 -18.43 -7.87 -8.65
C VAL A 42 -19.07 -8.66 -9.80
N ARG A 43 -18.24 -9.39 -10.53
CA ARG A 43 -18.68 -10.51 -11.39
C ARG A 43 -18.32 -11.82 -10.70
N SER A 44 -19.35 -12.48 -10.15
CA SER A 44 -19.44 -13.89 -9.72
C SER A 44 -18.17 -14.59 -9.20
N GLY A 45 -18.14 -14.88 -7.89
CA GLY A 45 -17.28 -15.93 -7.31
C GLY A 45 -16.64 -15.52 -5.98
N ARG A 46 -17.11 -16.11 -4.87
CA ARG A 46 -16.60 -15.96 -3.49
C ARG A 46 -16.43 -14.51 -3.00
N ARG A 47 -17.55 -13.89 -2.62
CA ARG A 47 -17.57 -12.53 -2.07
C ARG A 47 -17.15 -12.57 -0.59
N LEU A 48 -15.94 -12.10 -0.27
CA LEU A 48 -15.66 -11.56 1.05
C LEU A 48 -16.51 -10.28 1.19
N ALA A 49 -17.73 -10.43 1.70
CA ALA A 49 -18.65 -9.30 1.86
C ALA A 49 -18.36 -8.59 3.19
N VAL A 50 -18.04 -7.30 3.11
CA VAL A 50 -17.94 -6.45 4.30
C VAL A 50 -19.34 -6.23 4.90
N LEU A 51 -19.41 -6.20 6.22
CA LEU A 51 -20.62 -6.00 7.00
C LEU A 51 -21.17 -4.57 6.78
N PRO A 52 -22.46 -4.42 6.43
CA PRO A 52 -23.08 -3.10 6.39
C PRO A 52 -23.02 -2.39 7.74
N GLY A 53 -22.82 -1.07 7.72
CA GLY A 53 -22.81 -0.24 8.93
C GLY A 53 -21.53 -0.32 9.77
N THR A 54 -20.53 -1.08 9.35
CA THR A 54 -19.23 -1.17 10.06
C THR A 54 -18.13 -0.32 9.41
N TYR A 55 -18.47 0.50 8.43
CA TYR A 55 -17.55 1.42 7.78
C TYR A 55 -18.29 2.67 7.26
N GLU A 56 -17.60 3.81 7.21
CA GLU A 56 -18.12 5.05 6.60
C GLU A 56 -17.99 5.00 5.07
N GLU A 57 -18.91 5.66 4.37
CA GLU A 57 -18.90 5.77 2.91
C GLU A 57 -17.54 6.31 2.40
N GLY A 58 -17.00 5.65 1.38
CA GLY A 58 -15.70 5.98 0.79
C GLY A 58 -14.47 5.38 1.50
N ALA A 59 -14.64 4.64 2.59
CA ALA A 59 -13.58 3.79 3.13
C ALA A 59 -13.24 2.65 2.16
N PHE A 60 -11.94 2.36 2.01
CA PHE A 60 -11.42 1.29 1.14
C PHE A 60 -11.34 -0.07 1.84
N THR A 61 -11.47 -0.06 3.17
CA THR A 61 -11.49 -1.26 4.01
C THR A 61 -12.77 -1.28 4.82
N GLY A 62 -13.37 -2.46 4.97
CA GLY A 62 -14.53 -2.71 5.81
C GLY A 62 -14.29 -3.92 6.70
N VAL A 63 -15.25 -4.21 7.57
CA VAL A 63 -15.18 -5.32 8.52
C VAL A 63 -15.86 -6.53 7.89
N LEU A 64 -15.18 -7.66 7.75
CA LEU A 64 -15.76 -8.93 7.28
C LEU A 64 -16.55 -9.63 8.39
N ARG A 65 -16.01 -9.58 9.60
CA ARG A 65 -16.59 -10.19 10.80
C ARG A 65 -16.07 -9.45 12.04
N GLN A 66 -16.91 -9.32 13.06
CA GLN A 66 -16.49 -8.76 14.35
C GLN A 66 -15.64 -9.75 15.15
N PRO A 67 -14.73 -9.29 16.03
CA PRO A 67 -13.96 -10.14 16.94
C PRO A 67 -14.83 -11.08 17.76
N ARG A 68 -14.42 -12.35 17.91
CA ARG A 68 -15.12 -13.41 18.67
C ARG A 68 -14.19 -14.21 19.59
N SER A 69 -12.91 -13.88 19.61
CA SER A 69 -11.92 -14.53 20.48
C SER A 69 -10.82 -13.56 20.90
N LYS A 70 -9.97 -14.01 21.83
CA LYS A 70 -8.77 -13.27 22.25
C LYS A 70 -7.80 -13.06 21.09
N GLU A 71 -7.66 -14.04 20.20
CA GLU A 71 -6.83 -13.98 19.00
C GLU A 71 -7.35 -12.94 18.02
N ASP A 72 -8.68 -12.89 17.81
CA ASP A 72 -9.30 -11.83 17.00
C ASP A 72 -9.04 -10.45 17.61
N LEU A 73 -9.15 -10.31 18.94
CA LEU A 73 -8.87 -9.05 19.63
C LEU A 73 -7.41 -8.61 19.48
N ILE A 74 -6.46 -9.55 19.54
CA ILE A 74 -5.04 -9.28 19.29
C ILE A 74 -4.84 -8.83 17.83
N ALA A 75 -5.37 -9.57 16.85
CA ALA A 75 -5.28 -9.23 15.43
C ALA A 75 -5.89 -7.86 15.12
N ALA A 76 -7.07 -7.57 15.68
CA ALA A 76 -7.73 -6.28 15.58
C ALA A 76 -6.87 -5.14 16.14
N ARG A 77 -6.21 -5.35 17.30
CA ARG A 77 -5.29 -4.37 17.90
C ARG A 77 -4.06 -4.16 17.03
N THR A 78 -3.45 -5.20 16.48
CA THR A 78 -2.32 -5.09 15.55
C THR A 78 -2.72 -4.35 14.29
N ALA A 79 -3.85 -4.70 13.67
CA ALA A 79 -4.35 -4.03 12.47
C ALA A 79 -4.67 -2.54 12.71
N MET A 80 -5.23 -2.20 13.88
CA MET A 80 -5.46 -0.82 14.28
C MET A 80 -4.14 -0.06 14.49
N ALA A 81 -3.15 -0.67 15.14
CA ALA A 81 -1.84 -0.07 15.37
C ALA A 81 -1.02 0.09 14.07
N ALA A 82 -1.24 -0.78 13.09
CA ALA A 82 -0.63 -0.70 11.77
C ALA A 82 -1.22 0.38 10.87
N CYS A 83 -2.41 0.90 11.19
CA CYS A 83 -3.12 1.82 10.30
C CYS A 83 -2.48 3.23 10.36
N PRO A 84 -1.81 3.69 9.29
CA PRO A 84 -1.10 4.98 9.29
C PRO A 84 -2.03 6.18 9.49
N LEU A 85 -3.30 6.04 9.10
CA LEU A 85 -4.29 7.11 9.15
C LEU A 85 -5.19 7.04 10.41
N GLY A 86 -4.98 6.04 11.27
CA GLY A 86 -5.82 5.79 12.44
C GLY A 86 -7.30 5.61 12.07
N ALA A 87 -7.57 5.01 10.90
CA ALA A 87 -8.90 4.87 10.34
C ALA A 87 -9.73 3.78 11.03
N ILE A 88 -9.08 2.76 11.57
CA ILE A 88 -9.70 1.64 12.25
C ILE A 88 -9.98 2.03 13.71
N LYS A 89 -11.20 1.78 14.16
CA LYS A 89 -11.64 1.95 15.54
C LYS A 89 -12.02 0.60 16.10
N LEU A 90 -11.51 0.31 17.29
CA LEU A 90 -11.87 -0.85 18.08
C LEU A 90 -12.55 -0.37 19.35
N GLN A 91 -13.87 -0.55 19.44
CA GLN A 91 -14.63 -0.32 20.65
C GLN A 91 -14.43 -1.52 21.58
N PRO A 92 -14.06 -1.31 22.86
CA PRO A 92 -13.96 -2.41 23.83
C PRO A 92 -15.31 -3.11 24.00
N GLY A 93 -15.29 -4.44 24.08
CA GLY A 93 -16.46 -5.25 24.43
C GLY A 93 -16.50 -5.59 25.92
N ALA A 94 -17.49 -6.38 26.32
CA ALA A 94 -17.67 -6.83 27.70
C ALA A 94 -16.69 -7.92 28.17
N SER A 95 -15.86 -8.48 27.26
CA SER A 95 -14.86 -9.50 27.60
C SER A 95 -13.94 -9.03 28.73
N ARG A 96 -13.58 -9.92 29.64
CA ARG A 96 -12.74 -9.60 30.81
C ARG A 96 -11.23 -9.68 30.54
N VAL A 97 -10.81 -9.76 29.27
CA VAL A 97 -9.40 -9.90 28.92
C VAL A 97 -8.61 -8.69 29.45
N ARG A 98 -7.68 -8.95 30.37
CA ARG A 98 -6.92 -7.88 31.01
C ARG A 98 -5.89 -7.29 30.04
N ARG A 99 -5.55 -6.01 30.23
CA ARG A 99 -4.63 -5.28 29.32
C ARG A 99 -3.21 -5.87 29.31
N ASP A 100 -2.75 -6.37 30.46
CA ASP A 100 -1.46 -7.04 30.62
C ASP A 100 -1.40 -8.35 29.83
N GLU A 101 -2.50 -9.11 29.80
CA GLU A 101 -2.59 -10.33 28.99
C GLU A 101 -2.53 -10.08 27.47
N LEU A 102 -2.93 -8.90 27.02
CA LEU A 102 -2.90 -8.55 25.59
C LEU A 102 -1.55 -8.02 25.13
N GLY A 103 -0.70 -7.57 26.05
CA GLY A 103 0.64 -7.06 25.74
C GLY A 103 0.69 -5.95 24.68
N SER A 104 1.86 -5.84 24.03
CA SER A 104 2.05 -4.96 22.87
C SER A 104 1.19 -5.43 21.68
N PRO A 105 0.59 -4.53 20.88
CA PRO A 105 -0.03 -4.91 19.59
C PRO A 105 0.95 -5.59 18.62
N TRP A 106 2.25 -5.44 18.86
CA TRP A 106 3.33 -6.04 18.06
C TRP A 106 3.91 -7.29 18.73
N HIS A 107 3.20 -7.87 19.70
CA HIS A 107 3.55 -9.17 20.22
C HIS A 107 3.58 -10.21 19.09
N GLY A 108 4.63 -11.04 19.05
CA GLY A 108 4.86 -12.00 17.97
C GLY A 108 5.51 -11.43 16.71
N TYR A 109 5.97 -10.16 16.74
CA TYR A 109 6.81 -9.58 15.69
C TYR A 109 8.26 -9.42 16.17
N PRO A 110 9.27 -9.62 15.31
CA PRO A 110 9.20 -10.07 13.91
C PRO A 110 8.54 -11.44 13.71
N ARG A 111 7.72 -11.58 12.65
CA ARG A 111 6.93 -12.78 12.37
C ARG A 111 7.50 -13.52 11.16
N PRO A 112 7.81 -14.82 11.24
CA PRO A 112 8.28 -15.56 10.08
C PRO A 112 7.13 -15.79 9.09
N LEU A 113 7.43 -15.65 7.79
CA LEU A 113 6.59 -16.12 6.70
C LEU A 113 7.02 -17.54 6.32
N GLU A 114 8.03 -17.68 5.46
CA GLU A 114 8.60 -18.94 4.97
C GLU A 114 10.06 -18.66 4.54
N ASP A 115 10.91 -19.69 4.49
CA ASP A 115 12.31 -19.62 3.99
C ASP A 115 13.11 -18.39 4.44
N ASN A 116 13.19 -18.15 5.75
CA ASN A 116 13.96 -17.04 6.36
C ASN A 116 13.46 -15.63 5.98
N VAL A 117 12.25 -15.51 5.44
CA VAL A 117 11.59 -14.22 5.23
C VAL A 117 10.75 -13.87 6.44
N TRP A 118 10.96 -12.68 6.99
CA TRP A 118 10.28 -12.17 8.17
C TRP A 118 9.49 -10.90 7.83
N VAL A 119 8.27 -10.79 8.36
CA VAL A 119 7.53 -9.51 8.41
C VAL A 119 7.89 -8.80 9.69
N LEU A 120 8.30 -7.53 9.57
CA LEU A 120 8.68 -6.70 10.69
C LEU A 120 7.52 -5.83 11.17
N GLY A 121 7.60 -5.39 12.42
CA GLY A 121 6.71 -4.38 13.00
C GLY A 121 7.38 -3.72 14.20
N PRO A 122 6.93 -2.53 14.64
CA PRO A 122 5.88 -1.71 14.03
C PRO A 122 6.29 -1.05 12.69
N PRO A 123 5.36 -0.88 11.73
CA PRO A 123 5.60 -0.05 10.56
C PRO A 123 5.69 1.42 10.97
N SER A 124 6.38 2.21 10.15
CA SER A 124 6.58 3.64 10.39
C SER A 124 5.47 4.48 9.76
N ILE A 125 4.92 5.44 10.50
CA ILE A 125 3.96 6.42 9.95
C ILE A 125 4.61 7.35 8.91
N ASP A 126 5.92 7.57 9.02
CA ASP A 126 6.67 8.41 8.07
C ASP A 126 6.78 7.72 6.71
N ASN A 127 6.77 6.38 6.70
CA ASN A 127 6.67 5.53 5.49
C ASN A 127 5.21 5.12 5.22
N ILE A 128 4.22 5.90 5.69
CA ILE A 128 2.79 5.67 5.46
C ILE A 128 2.32 4.27 5.94
N GLY A 129 3.03 3.68 6.90
CA GLY A 129 2.70 2.38 7.47
C GLY A 129 3.12 1.20 6.61
N ALA A 130 3.97 1.40 5.59
CA ALA A 130 4.47 0.35 4.72
C ALA A 130 4.89 -0.92 5.49
N THR A 131 4.50 -2.07 4.94
CA THR A 131 4.95 -3.36 5.42
C THR A 131 6.42 -3.52 5.10
N THR A 132 7.18 -3.95 6.10
CA THR A 132 8.62 -4.10 6.02
C THR A 132 9.00 -5.57 6.15
N TYR A 133 10.00 -5.99 5.38
CA TYR A 133 10.45 -7.37 5.36
C TYR A 133 11.95 -7.49 5.63
N PHE A 134 12.36 -8.62 6.21
CA PHE A 134 13.75 -8.96 6.40
C PHE A 134 14.02 -10.37 5.87
N ILE A 135 15.09 -10.51 5.09
CA ILE A 135 15.59 -11.80 4.62
C ILE A 135 16.84 -12.13 5.42
N GLU A 136 16.75 -13.16 6.25
CA GLU A 136 17.86 -13.64 7.06
C GLU A 136 18.75 -14.60 6.24
N ARG A 137 20.04 -14.25 6.10
CA ARG A 137 21.00 -14.98 5.25
C ARG A 137 22.38 -14.99 5.86
N GLU A 138 23.11 -16.08 5.65
CA GLU A 138 24.52 -16.20 6.04
C GLU A 138 25.40 -15.15 5.34
N GLY A 139 25.06 -14.78 4.11
CA GLY A 139 25.75 -13.73 3.35
C GLY A 139 25.48 -12.29 3.81
N GLY A 140 24.74 -12.11 4.91
CA GLY A 140 24.27 -10.83 5.44
C GLY A 140 22.79 -10.60 5.13
N GLY A 141 22.07 -10.06 6.11
CA GLY A 141 20.64 -9.82 6.02
C GLY A 141 20.27 -8.71 5.02
N VAL A 142 19.09 -8.85 4.41
CA VAL A 142 18.52 -7.85 3.50
C VAL A 142 17.26 -7.27 4.14
N LEU A 143 17.27 -5.99 4.44
CA LEU A 143 16.09 -5.24 4.90
C LEU A 143 15.41 -4.60 3.67
N ILE A 144 14.12 -4.86 3.50
CA ILE A 144 13.31 -4.30 2.41
C ILE A 144 12.35 -3.28 3.01
N ASP A 145 12.62 -2.02 2.69
CA ASP A 145 12.09 -0.81 3.33
C ASP A 145 12.35 -0.78 4.86
N PRO A 146 12.57 0.37 5.48
CA PRO A 146 12.75 0.51 6.93
C PRO A 146 11.40 0.59 7.68
N PRO A 147 11.24 -0.17 8.79
CA PRO A 147 10.11 -0.04 9.69
C PRO A 147 10.35 1.12 10.67
N ARG A 148 9.50 1.28 11.70
CA ARG A 148 9.80 2.22 12.78
C ARG A 148 11.03 1.76 13.56
N PRO A 149 12.05 2.62 13.78
CA PRO A 149 13.21 2.31 14.59
C PRO A 149 12.86 1.93 16.04
N GLY A 150 13.68 1.09 16.65
CA GLY A 150 13.59 0.76 18.07
C GLY A 150 14.64 -0.24 18.53
N ASP A 151 15.14 -0.06 19.76
CA ASP A 151 16.23 -0.86 20.32
C ASP A 151 15.96 -2.36 20.35
N GLY A 152 14.69 -2.76 20.56
CA GLY A 152 14.29 -4.16 20.51
C GLY A 152 14.46 -4.76 19.13
N LEU A 153 14.05 -4.02 18.09
CA LEU A 153 14.20 -4.45 16.70
C LEU A 153 15.67 -4.46 16.27
N PHE A 154 16.45 -3.44 16.65
CA PHE A 154 17.87 -3.40 16.32
C PHE A 154 18.66 -4.54 16.95
N ARG A 155 18.36 -4.91 18.21
CA ARG A 155 18.94 -6.10 18.85
C ARG A 155 18.54 -7.37 18.12
N TRP A 156 17.25 -7.54 17.83
CA TRP A 156 16.77 -8.69 17.08
C TRP A 156 17.47 -8.82 15.72
N LEU A 157 17.57 -7.74 14.94
CA LEU A 157 18.27 -7.74 13.65
C LEU A 157 19.75 -8.10 13.81
N ALA A 158 20.44 -7.58 14.83
CA ALA A 158 21.84 -7.94 15.11
C ALA A 158 21.99 -9.44 15.44
N ASP A 159 21.08 -9.99 16.22
CA ASP A 159 21.05 -11.41 16.58
C ASP A 159 20.74 -12.31 15.37
N HIS A 160 20.12 -11.77 14.30
CA HIS A 160 19.76 -12.47 13.06
C HIS A 160 20.67 -12.07 11.88
N GLY A 161 21.96 -11.81 12.17
CA GLY A 161 23.00 -11.59 11.15
C GLY A 161 23.16 -10.14 10.69
N GLY A 162 22.42 -9.19 11.26
CA GLY A 162 22.49 -7.77 10.95
C GLY A 162 21.93 -7.42 9.57
N VAL A 163 22.03 -6.13 9.22
CA VAL A 163 21.59 -5.61 7.92
C VAL A 163 22.82 -5.29 7.07
N ARG A 164 23.06 -6.10 6.03
CA ARG A 164 24.12 -5.83 5.05
C ARG A 164 23.60 -5.00 3.86
N TRP A 165 22.36 -5.22 3.46
CA TRP A 165 21.71 -4.41 2.43
C TRP A 165 20.38 -3.86 2.94
N LEU A 166 20.14 -2.58 2.64
CA LEU A 166 18.84 -1.94 2.81
C LEU A 166 18.31 -1.55 1.43
N LEU A 167 17.36 -2.32 0.92
CA LEU A 167 16.70 -2.04 -0.35
C LEU A 167 15.50 -1.13 -0.09
N LEU A 168 15.54 0.08 -0.66
CA LEU A 168 14.46 1.05 -0.62
C LEU A 168 13.65 0.90 -1.91
N THR A 169 12.44 0.38 -1.81
CA THR A 169 11.63 0.02 -2.99
C THR A 169 11.26 1.23 -3.84
N HIS A 170 11.06 2.39 -3.20
CA HIS A 170 10.82 3.68 -3.83
C HIS A 170 10.96 4.82 -2.82
N ARG A 171 10.97 6.06 -3.31
CA ARG A 171 11.25 7.28 -2.52
C ARG A 171 10.32 7.54 -1.34
N ASP A 172 9.07 7.07 -1.39
CA ASP A 172 8.07 7.34 -0.34
C ASP A 172 8.24 6.38 0.86
N HIS A 173 9.09 5.35 0.75
CA HIS A 173 9.41 4.39 1.81
C HIS A 173 10.83 4.56 2.36
N ALA A 174 11.47 5.71 2.14
CA ALA A 174 12.87 5.90 2.48
C ALA A 174 13.12 6.46 3.89
N HIS A 175 12.12 6.88 4.67
CA HIS A 175 12.38 7.43 6.01
C HIS A 175 13.05 6.42 6.92
N HIS A 176 13.93 6.88 7.80
CA HIS A 176 14.75 6.06 8.72
C HIS A 176 15.92 5.31 8.08
N HIS A 177 16.11 5.38 6.75
CA HIS A 177 17.20 4.66 6.06
C HIS A 177 18.60 4.94 6.63
N ALA A 178 18.90 6.21 6.90
CA ALA A 178 20.20 6.62 7.45
C ALA A 178 20.41 6.13 8.90
N GLU A 179 19.34 6.06 9.71
CA GLU A 179 19.42 5.53 11.07
C GLU A 179 19.74 4.04 11.07
N PHE A 180 19.09 3.26 10.19
CA PHE A 180 19.39 1.84 10.00
C PHE A 180 20.83 1.62 9.50
N ALA A 181 21.27 2.38 8.49
CA ALA A 181 22.64 2.28 7.98
C ALA A 181 23.69 2.65 9.06
N GLY A 182 23.42 3.68 9.87
CA GLY A 182 24.29 4.06 10.99
C GLY A 182 24.34 3.00 12.10
N ARG A 183 23.26 2.24 12.30
CA ARG A 183 23.19 1.18 13.32
C ARG A 183 23.88 -0.13 12.90
N PHE A 184 24.02 -0.36 11.60
CA PHE A 184 24.68 -1.53 11.00
C PHE A 184 25.82 -1.08 10.07
N PRO A 185 27.03 -0.83 10.61
CA PRO A 185 28.17 -0.40 9.80
C PRO A 185 28.46 -1.37 8.65
N GLY A 186 28.65 -0.83 7.45
CA GLY A 186 28.81 -1.61 6.22
C GLY A 186 27.50 -1.95 5.50
N CYS A 187 26.34 -1.55 6.06
CA CYS A 187 25.07 -1.60 5.35
C CYS A 187 25.12 -0.75 4.07
N GLN A 188 24.87 -1.35 2.92
CA GLN A 188 24.72 -0.64 1.65
C GLN A 188 23.24 -0.41 1.35
N ARG A 189 22.86 0.85 1.15
CA ARG A 189 21.51 1.21 0.74
C ARG A 189 21.42 1.21 -0.79
N LEU A 190 20.32 0.69 -1.31
CA LEU A 190 20.00 0.69 -2.73
C LEU A 190 18.66 1.37 -2.96
N LEU A 191 18.62 2.32 -3.89
CA LEU A 191 17.40 3.01 -4.34
C LEU A 191 17.49 3.24 -5.85
N GLY A 192 16.36 3.29 -6.55
CA GLY A 192 16.35 3.73 -7.95
C GLY A 192 16.81 5.18 -8.08
N ALA A 193 17.74 5.45 -9.00
CA ALA A 193 18.35 6.76 -9.21
C ALA A 193 17.32 7.87 -9.49
N ALA A 194 16.24 7.53 -10.20
CA ALA A 194 15.16 8.47 -10.51
C ALA A 194 14.25 8.82 -9.30
N ASP A 195 14.43 8.11 -8.19
CA ASP A 195 13.76 8.34 -6.90
C ASP A 195 14.67 9.03 -5.86
N ILE A 196 15.92 9.36 -6.23
CA ILE A 196 16.83 10.11 -5.35
C ILE A 196 16.25 11.48 -5.05
N ASN A 197 16.23 11.82 -3.76
CA ASN A 197 15.71 13.07 -3.26
C ASN A 197 16.82 13.84 -2.53
N LEU A 198 17.13 15.04 -3.02
CA LEU A 198 18.20 15.88 -2.47
C LEU A 198 17.72 16.81 -1.34
N ARG A 199 16.41 16.83 -1.04
CA ARG A 199 15.84 17.72 -0.03
C ARG A 199 14.72 17.05 0.75
N GLU A 200 14.86 17.07 2.06
CA GLU A 200 13.84 16.58 2.99
C GLU A 200 12.48 17.27 2.78
N ARG A 201 11.42 16.46 2.72
CA ARG A 201 10.02 16.90 2.77
C ARG A 201 9.24 15.96 3.66
N SER A 202 8.02 16.34 4.05
CA SER A 202 7.20 15.61 5.04
C SER A 202 7.04 14.09 4.80
N TYR A 203 7.12 13.62 3.55
CA TYR A 203 7.02 12.19 3.21
C TYR A 203 8.15 11.73 2.27
N LEU A 204 9.21 12.53 2.14
CA LEU A 204 10.34 12.21 1.27
C LEU A 204 11.65 12.50 2.01
N ALA A 205 12.30 11.43 2.45
CA ALA A 205 13.61 11.51 3.07
C ALA A 205 14.66 12.02 2.07
N THR A 206 15.70 12.68 2.58
CA THR A 206 16.91 12.95 1.78
C THR A 206 17.66 11.65 1.56
N THR A 207 17.92 11.30 0.30
CA THR A 207 18.52 10.03 -0.12
C THR A 207 19.70 10.21 -1.08
N GLY A 208 20.21 11.44 -1.22
CA GLY A 208 21.35 11.74 -2.09
C GLY A 208 22.67 11.05 -1.70
N ASP A 209 22.75 10.55 -0.48
CA ASP A 209 23.89 9.83 0.09
C ASP A 209 23.77 8.30 0.01
N VAL A 210 22.69 7.78 -0.59
CA VAL A 210 22.51 6.33 -0.79
C VAL A 210 23.63 5.78 -1.65
N GLU A 211 24.21 4.65 -1.20
CA GLU A 211 25.44 4.07 -1.77
C GLU A 211 25.23 3.58 -3.21
N ILE A 212 24.08 2.97 -3.51
CA ILE A 212 23.77 2.39 -4.82
C ILE A 212 22.53 3.06 -5.39
N GLN A 213 22.71 3.76 -6.51
CA GLN A 213 21.66 4.47 -7.22
C GLN A 213 21.38 3.77 -8.55
N LEU A 214 20.37 2.90 -8.57
CA LEU A 214 20.13 1.98 -9.68
C LEU A 214 19.39 2.66 -10.84
N GLY A 215 19.83 2.46 -12.07
CA GLY A 215 19.11 2.91 -13.25
C GLY A 215 17.72 2.28 -13.39
N ASP A 216 16.90 2.85 -14.27
CA ASP A 216 15.50 2.42 -14.50
C ASP A 216 15.34 1.46 -15.69
N ALA A 217 16.45 0.90 -16.20
CA ALA A 217 16.45 -0.05 -17.29
C ALA A 217 15.73 -1.34 -16.88
N LEU A 218 14.77 -1.79 -17.69
CA LEU A 218 14.02 -3.03 -17.47
C LEU A 218 14.90 -4.26 -17.76
N ARG A 219 15.80 -4.58 -16.81
CA ARG A 219 16.72 -5.71 -16.82
C ARG A 219 17.07 -6.12 -15.38
N PRO A 220 17.56 -7.34 -15.13
CA PRO A 220 17.92 -7.77 -13.79
C PRO A 220 19.28 -7.22 -13.34
N PHE A 221 19.43 -7.00 -12.03
CA PHE A 221 20.65 -6.54 -11.37
C PHE A 221 20.91 -7.31 -10.08
N THR A 222 22.16 -7.28 -9.61
CA THR A 222 22.53 -7.71 -8.25
C THR A 222 22.15 -6.65 -7.21
N LEU A 223 22.24 -6.99 -5.92
CA LEU A 223 22.11 -6.01 -4.84
C LEU A 223 23.25 -4.98 -4.81
N ASP A 224 24.37 -5.24 -5.49
CA ASP A 224 25.50 -4.32 -5.60
C ASP A 224 25.37 -3.40 -6.83
N GLY A 225 24.26 -3.51 -7.58
CA GLY A 225 23.96 -2.67 -8.74
C GLY A 225 24.55 -3.17 -10.06
N GLU A 226 25.13 -4.37 -10.09
CA GLU A 226 25.73 -4.93 -11.29
C GLU A 226 24.68 -5.59 -12.18
N PRO A 227 24.71 -5.36 -13.51
CA PRO A 227 23.74 -5.93 -14.43
C PRO A 227 23.91 -7.46 -14.54
N LEU A 228 22.78 -8.17 -14.54
CA LEU A 228 22.72 -9.60 -14.81
C LEU A 228 22.21 -9.83 -16.25
N SER A 229 22.60 -10.96 -16.84
CA SER A 229 21.87 -11.58 -17.95
C SER A 229 20.66 -12.35 -17.44
N ASP A 230 19.70 -12.63 -18.32
CA ASP A 230 18.50 -13.43 -17.99
C ASP A 230 18.85 -14.83 -17.44
N ALA A 231 19.91 -15.45 -17.98
CA ALA A 231 20.37 -16.77 -17.53
C ALA A 231 20.96 -16.71 -16.11
N GLU A 232 21.77 -15.69 -15.81
CA GLU A 232 22.31 -15.48 -14.47
C GLU A 232 21.20 -15.14 -13.47
N ALA A 233 20.25 -14.29 -13.87
CA ALA A 233 19.10 -13.94 -13.04
C ALA A 233 18.24 -15.16 -12.69
N GLY A 234 18.05 -16.10 -13.62
CA GLY A 234 17.33 -17.35 -13.37
C GLY A 234 18.01 -18.31 -12.38
N GLN A 235 19.29 -18.10 -12.09
CA GLN A 235 20.09 -18.92 -11.16
C GLN A 235 20.46 -18.17 -9.86
N ALA A 236 20.35 -16.84 -9.86
CA ALA A 236 20.71 -16.00 -8.74
C ALA A 236 19.74 -16.18 -7.55
N GLU A 237 20.29 -16.11 -6.34
CA GLU A 237 19.47 -16.12 -5.12
C GLU A 237 18.69 -14.82 -4.94
N LEU A 238 19.26 -13.69 -5.33
CA LEU A 238 18.68 -12.36 -5.20
C LEU A 238 18.79 -11.63 -6.53
N VAL A 239 17.68 -11.04 -6.99
CA VAL A 239 17.63 -10.26 -8.22
C VAL A 239 16.86 -8.97 -7.97
N VAL A 240 17.51 -7.84 -8.18
CA VAL A 240 16.88 -6.52 -8.17
C VAL A 240 16.32 -6.24 -9.56
N LEU A 241 15.06 -5.80 -9.62
CA LEU A 241 14.31 -5.57 -10.85
C LEU A 241 13.79 -4.12 -10.84
N PRO A 242 14.34 -3.21 -11.66
CA PRO A 242 13.73 -1.90 -11.87
C PRO A 242 12.32 -2.07 -12.45
N GLN A 243 11.36 -1.39 -11.84
CA GLN A 243 9.93 -1.47 -12.14
C GLN A 243 9.28 -0.07 -12.10
N PRO A 244 9.77 0.89 -12.92
CA PRO A 244 9.29 2.27 -12.88
C PRO A 244 7.80 2.39 -13.27
N GLY A 245 7.15 3.44 -12.79
CA GLY A 245 5.77 3.80 -13.14
C GLY A 245 4.89 4.17 -11.94
N HIS A 246 5.01 3.45 -10.82
CA HIS A 246 4.42 3.91 -9.55
C HIS A 246 5.15 5.19 -9.12
N THR A 247 6.47 5.09 -9.01
CA THR A 247 7.44 6.18 -9.05
C THR A 247 8.47 5.94 -10.16
N PRO A 248 9.21 6.97 -10.61
CA PRO A 248 10.24 6.84 -11.64
C PRO A 248 11.36 5.87 -11.29
N GLY A 249 11.69 5.73 -10.01
CA GLY A 249 12.75 4.84 -9.51
C GLY A 249 12.26 3.61 -8.74
N SER A 250 11.00 3.21 -8.92
CA SER A 250 10.45 2.01 -8.27
C SER A 250 11.26 0.75 -8.62
N ILE A 251 11.55 -0.08 -7.62
CA ILE A 251 12.26 -1.36 -7.78
C ILE A 251 11.56 -2.49 -7.03
N CYS A 252 11.71 -3.71 -7.53
CA CYS A 252 11.31 -4.95 -6.88
C CYS A 252 12.54 -5.80 -6.54
N LEU A 253 12.41 -6.69 -5.55
CA LEU A 253 13.42 -7.69 -5.23
C LEU A 253 12.81 -9.09 -5.39
N LEU A 254 13.49 -9.95 -6.14
CA LEU A 254 13.18 -11.37 -6.21
C LEU A 254 14.16 -12.14 -5.32
N TYR A 255 13.63 -13.00 -4.45
CA TYR A 255 14.40 -13.91 -3.62
C TYR A 255 14.07 -15.36 -3.95
N ARG A 256 15.11 -16.13 -4.33
CA ARG A 256 15.10 -17.58 -4.64
C ARG A 256 14.09 -18.01 -5.71
N GLY A 257 13.63 -17.09 -6.56
CA GLY A 257 12.53 -17.36 -7.49
C GLY A 257 11.25 -17.80 -6.76
N ARG A 258 11.02 -17.30 -5.54
CA ARG A 258 9.90 -17.68 -4.68
C ARG A 258 9.18 -16.46 -4.11
N PHE A 259 9.90 -15.43 -3.70
CA PHE A 259 9.33 -14.22 -3.10
C PHE A 259 9.62 -13.00 -3.97
N LEU A 260 8.56 -12.32 -4.42
CA LEU A 260 8.67 -11.04 -5.11
C LEU A 260 8.22 -9.93 -4.16
N PHE A 261 9.19 -9.14 -3.68
CA PHE A 261 8.96 -7.93 -2.90
C PHE A 261 8.72 -6.77 -3.86
N THR A 262 7.57 -6.12 -3.76
CA THR A 262 7.08 -5.22 -4.82
C THR A 262 7.00 -3.76 -4.41
N GLY A 263 7.21 -3.41 -3.14
CA GLY A 263 6.89 -2.08 -2.64
C GLY A 263 5.44 -1.74 -2.99
N ASP A 264 5.22 -0.59 -3.62
CA ASP A 264 3.90 -0.16 -4.11
C ASP A 264 3.70 -0.43 -5.61
N HIS A 265 4.55 -1.25 -6.23
CA HIS A 265 4.44 -1.60 -7.64
C HIS A 265 3.24 -2.54 -7.93
N LEU A 266 3.06 -3.57 -7.11
CA LEU A 266 1.99 -4.57 -7.24
C LEU A 266 1.58 -5.05 -5.85
N ALA A 267 0.34 -5.50 -5.69
CA ALA A 267 -0.17 -6.18 -4.49
C ALA A 267 -1.23 -7.21 -4.86
N TYR A 268 -1.78 -7.94 -3.88
CA TYR A 268 -2.89 -8.85 -4.11
C TYR A 268 -4.24 -8.22 -3.75
N SER A 269 -5.28 -8.51 -4.52
CA SER A 269 -6.67 -8.26 -4.12
C SER A 269 -7.37 -9.58 -3.87
N ARG A 270 -7.74 -9.85 -2.60
CA ARG A 270 -8.50 -11.07 -2.26
C ARG A 270 -9.89 -11.10 -2.89
N VAL A 271 -10.48 -9.94 -3.17
CA VAL A 271 -11.82 -9.89 -3.78
C VAL A 271 -11.77 -10.17 -5.29
N LEU A 272 -10.75 -9.68 -5.99
CA LEU A 272 -10.56 -10.00 -7.41
C LEU A 272 -9.89 -11.36 -7.63
N GLY A 273 -9.18 -11.86 -6.61
CA GLY A 273 -8.47 -13.14 -6.65
C GLY A 273 -7.25 -13.11 -7.57
N HIS A 274 -6.61 -11.96 -7.75
CA HIS A 274 -5.37 -11.82 -8.51
C HIS A 274 -4.54 -10.62 -8.08
N ILE A 275 -3.32 -10.54 -8.64
CA ILE A 275 -2.40 -9.42 -8.47
C ILE A 275 -2.97 -8.17 -9.16
N VAL A 276 -2.85 -7.03 -8.49
CA VAL A 276 -3.30 -5.70 -8.94
C VAL A 276 -2.20 -4.67 -8.69
N ALA A 277 -2.38 -3.46 -9.22
CA ALA A 277 -1.54 -2.31 -8.95
C ALA A 277 -2.38 -1.13 -8.44
N PHE A 278 -1.78 -0.15 -7.78
CA PHE A 278 -2.48 0.93 -7.12
C PHE A 278 -2.77 2.10 -8.08
N ARG A 279 -3.80 1.98 -8.94
CA ARG A 279 -4.12 3.04 -9.91
C ARG A 279 -4.33 4.41 -9.26
N LEU A 280 -4.98 4.44 -8.10
CA LEU A 280 -5.23 5.69 -7.37
C LEU A 280 -3.95 6.29 -6.76
N GLN A 281 -2.93 5.47 -6.53
CA GLN A 281 -1.63 5.86 -5.98
C GLN A 281 -0.50 5.71 -7.02
N CYS A 282 -0.80 5.89 -8.31
CA CYS A 282 0.20 5.92 -9.36
C CYS A 282 0.71 7.36 -9.52
N TRP A 283 1.92 7.67 -9.07
CA TRP A 283 2.44 9.04 -9.01
C TRP A 283 3.11 9.50 -10.30
N GLU A 284 3.67 8.58 -11.08
CA GLU A 284 4.41 8.91 -12.29
C GLU A 284 3.61 8.68 -13.58
N ASP A 285 3.39 7.41 -13.95
CA ASP A 285 2.84 7.06 -15.27
C ASP A 285 2.33 5.61 -15.26
N TRP A 286 1.01 5.45 -15.38
CA TRP A 286 0.35 4.14 -15.37
C TRP A 286 0.73 3.28 -16.56
N GLU A 287 0.90 3.87 -17.74
CA GLU A 287 1.36 3.16 -18.92
C GLU A 287 2.80 2.68 -18.76
N ARG A 288 3.66 3.46 -18.11
CA ARG A 288 5.02 3.05 -17.75
C ARG A 288 5.00 1.89 -16.77
N GLN A 289 4.16 1.97 -15.72
CA GLN A 289 3.99 0.87 -14.78
C GLN A 289 3.50 -0.40 -15.48
N THR A 290 2.53 -0.25 -16.40
CA THR A 290 2.01 -1.38 -17.19
C THR A 290 3.10 -1.98 -18.08
N ARG A 291 4.00 -1.18 -18.67
CA ARG A 291 5.16 -1.69 -19.43
C ARG A 291 6.13 -2.48 -18.53
N SER A 292 6.37 -2.03 -17.31
CA SER A 292 7.20 -2.74 -16.32
C SER A 292 6.61 -4.11 -15.97
N VAL A 293 5.29 -4.19 -15.74
CA VAL A 293 4.61 -5.49 -15.49
C VAL A 293 4.61 -6.38 -16.74
N ARG A 294 4.50 -5.82 -17.96
CA ARG A 294 4.68 -6.60 -19.20
C ARG A 294 6.09 -7.19 -19.32
N TYR A 295 7.12 -6.47 -18.90
CA TYR A 295 8.47 -7.00 -18.83
C TYR A 295 8.56 -8.20 -17.87
N LEU A 296 7.97 -8.11 -16.67
CA LEU A 296 7.90 -9.25 -15.76
C LEU A 296 7.17 -10.45 -16.39
N ALA A 297 6.07 -10.21 -17.10
CA ALA A 297 5.35 -11.28 -17.79
C ALA A 297 6.22 -11.95 -18.86
N ALA A 298 6.94 -11.16 -19.67
CA ALA A 298 7.85 -11.67 -20.69
C ALA A 298 9.04 -12.45 -20.08
N ALA A 299 9.58 -11.99 -18.95
CA ALA A 299 10.62 -12.68 -18.20
C ALA A 299 10.15 -14.05 -17.66
N ALA A 300 8.88 -14.13 -17.24
CA ALA A 300 8.28 -15.39 -16.80
C ALA A 300 8.00 -16.33 -17.99
N GLU A 301 7.59 -15.79 -19.14
CA GLU A 301 7.45 -16.56 -20.38
C GLU A 301 8.79 -17.12 -20.87
N ALA A 302 9.87 -16.36 -20.69
CA ALA A 302 11.23 -16.78 -20.97
C ALA A 302 11.76 -17.83 -19.96
N GLY A 303 11.01 -18.10 -18.88
CA GLY A 303 11.26 -19.21 -17.96
C GLY A 303 12.12 -18.88 -16.74
N TRP A 304 12.74 -17.69 -16.68
CA TRP A 304 13.68 -17.35 -15.61
C TRP A 304 13.01 -16.62 -14.44
N LEU A 305 11.93 -15.87 -14.67
CA LEU A 305 11.15 -15.27 -13.58
C LEU A 305 10.07 -16.22 -13.09
N ARG A 306 10.08 -16.50 -11.78
CA ARG A 306 9.07 -17.31 -11.08
C ARG A 306 8.91 -16.85 -9.65
N PHE A 307 7.70 -16.96 -9.09
CA PHE A 307 7.46 -16.72 -7.66
C PHE A 307 6.14 -17.35 -7.20
N THR A 308 6.06 -17.65 -5.89
CA THR A 308 4.81 -18.06 -5.21
C THR A 308 4.30 -17.01 -4.24
N TRP A 309 5.15 -16.09 -3.79
CA TRP A 309 4.79 -15.02 -2.87
C TRP A 309 4.87 -13.66 -3.54
N ILE A 310 3.83 -12.86 -3.38
CA ILE A 310 3.86 -11.43 -3.64
C ILE A 310 3.80 -10.68 -2.31
N LEU A 311 4.78 -9.81 -2.07
CA LEU A 311 5.04 -9.15 -0.79
C LEU A 311 5.14 -7.63 -1.00
N PRO A 312 4.03 -6.90 -0.90
CA PRO A 312 4.03 -5.47 -1.16
C PRO A 312 4.30 -4.64 0.10
N GLY A 313 4.63 -3.36 -0.06
CA GLY A 313 4.70 -2.39 1.03
C GLY A 313 3.29 -2.02 1.50
N HIS A 314 2.46 -1.52 0.59
CA HIS A 314 1.02 -1.32 0.81
C HIS A 314 0.19 -2.45 0.18
N GLY A 315 -1.06 -2.63 0.60
CA GLY A 315 -1.92 -3.71 0.07
C GLY A 315 -1.76 -5.05 0.78
N GLU A 316 -2.29 -6.10 0.15
CA GLU A 316 -2.29 -7.45 0.72
C GLU A 316 -1.14 -8.29 0.14
N TRP A 317 -0.39 -8.96 1.02
CA TRP A 317 0.52 -10.02 0.59
C TRP A 317 -0.26 -11.30 0.31
N GLN A 318 0.27 -12.17 -0.54
CA GLN A 318 -0.37 -13.44 -0.82
C GLN A 318 0.63 -14.50 -1.27
N ARG A 319 0.50 -15.71 -0.72
CA ARG A 319 1.01 -16.93 -1.35
C ARG A 319 0.05 -17.37 -2.44
N LEU A 320 0.44 -17.23 -3.69
CA LEU A 320 -0.34 -17.69 -4.84
C LEU A 320 -0.51 -19.21 -4.78
N PRO A 321 -1.64 -19.73 -5.32
CA PRO A 321 -1.82 -21.18 -5.46
C PRO A 321 -0.81 -21.75 -6.46
N GLY A 322 -0.52 -23.04 -6.34
CA GLY A 322 0.43 -23.74 -7.21
C GLY A 322 1.85 -23.78 -6.67
N ASP A 323 2.78 -24.19 -7.53
CA ASP A 323 4.22 -24.25 -7.23
C ASP A 323 4.95 -22.96 -7.65
N GLY A 324 4.24 -22.04 -8.31
CA GLY A 324 4.77 -20.76 -8.76
C GLY A 324 5.73 -20.88 -9.92
N GLY A 325 5.66 -21.97 -10.70
CA GLY A 325 6.44 -22.14 -11.92
C GLY A 325 6.30 -20.96 -12.87
N ALA A 326 7.26 -20.82 -13.80
CA ALA A 326 7.34 -19.67 -14.69
C ALA A 326 6.07 -19.49 -15.55
N ALA A 327 5.44 -20.60 -15.97
CA ALA A 327 4.16 -20.57 -16.70
C ALA A 327 2.98 -20.03 -15.86
N GLU A 328 2.87 -20.45 -14.59
CA GLU A 328 1.84 -19.93 -13.67
C GLU A 328 2.09 -18.45 -13.35
N THR A 329 3.36 -18.09 -13.15
CA THR A 329 3.81 -16.71 -12.94
C THR A 329 3.44 -15.83 -14.14
N ALA A 330 3.73 -16.28 -15.37
CA ALA A 330 3.35 -15.58 -16.59
C ALA A 330 1.84 -15.42 -16.72
N ALA A 331 1.05 -16.46 -16.42
CA ALA A 331 -0.40 -16.39 -16.46
C ALA A 331 -0.97 -15.37 -15.46
N ALA A 332 -0.43 -15.36 -14.23
CA ALA A 332 -0.81 -14.38 -13.20
C ALA A 332 -0.49 -12.95 -13.65
N LEU A 333 0.73 -12.71 -14.17
CA LEU A 333 1.16 -11.38 -14.63
C LEU A 333 0.40 -10.90 -15.87
N ARG A 334 0.10 -11.78 -16.84
CA ARG A 334 -0.78 -11.42 -17.98
C ARG A 334 -2.17 -11.02 -17.51
N ARG A 335 -2.74 -11.73 -16.52
CA ARG A 335 -4.03 -11.36 -15.93
C ARG A 335 -3.97 -9.96 -15.30
N THR A 336 -2.87 -9.65 -14.63
CA THR A 336 -2.59 -8.31 -14.09
C THR A 336 -2.50 -7.25 -15.18
N VAL A 337 -1.70 -7.48 -16.22
CA VAL A 337 -1.57 -6.55 -17.36
C VAL A 337 -2.93 -6.28 -17.99
N ALA A 338 -3.70 -7.33 -18.29
CA ALA A 338 -5.04 -7.18 -18.86
C ALA A 338 -5.98 -6.39 -17.94
N TRP A 339 -5.85 -6.54 -16.62
CA TRP A 339 -6.58 -5.72 -15.65
C TRP A 339 -6.10 -4.26 -15.66
N MET A 340 -4.79 -4.02 -15.69
CA MET A 340 -4.21 -2.67 -15.72
C MET A 340 -4.59 -1.89 -16.97
N GLU A 341 -4.63 -2.55 -18.14
CA GLU A 341 -5.01 -1.94 -19.41
C GLU A 341 -6.47 -1.47 -19.47
N ARG A 342 -7.33 -2.00 -18.59
CA ARG A 342 -8.72 -1.54 -18.45
C ARG A 342 -8.86 -0.34 -17.51
N GLN A 343 -7.81 0.00 -16.76
CA GLN A 343 -7.81 1.16 -15.89
C GLN A 343 -7.51 2.43 -16.69
N PRO A 344 -7.91 3.60 -16.18
CA PRO A 344 -7.55 4.89 -16.78
C PRO A 344 -6.04 5.05 -16.99
N LYS A 345 -5.68 5.80 -18.03
CA LYS A 345 -4.28 6.17 -18.34
C LYS A 345 -3.79 7.32 -17.47
N GLY A 346 -2.50 7.62 -17.51
CA GLY A 346 -1.86 8.75 -16.84
C GLY A 346 -1.52 8.49 -15.37
N HIS A 347 -1.38 9.55 -14.59
CA HIS A 347 -1.03 9.48 -13.16
C HIS A 347 -2.11 10.11 -12.30
N MET A 348 -1.92 10.04 -10.98
CA MET A 348 -2.74 10.74 -10.00
C MET A 348 -2.14 12.12 -9.70
N PRO A 349 -2.78 13.23 -10.13
CA PRO A 349 -2.23 14.56 -9.87
C PRO A 349 -2.15 14.88 -8.38
N THR A 350 -1.04 15.50 -7.96
CA THR A 350 -0.72 15.76 -6.55
C THR A 350 -1.78 16.60 -5.84
N LEU A 351 -2.31 17.65 -6.47
CA LEU A 351 -3.26 18.57 -5.83
C LEU A 351 -4.61 17.90 -5.51
N PRO A 352 -5.31 17.26 -6.47
CA PRO A 352 -6.47 16.43 -6.18
C PRO A 352 -6.23 15.39 -5.07
N TRP A 353 -5.09 14.68 -5.11
CA TRP A 353 -4.75 13.70 -4.08
C TRP A 353 -4.59 14.35 -2.70
N PHE A 354 -3.87 15.47 -2.64
CA PHE A 354 -3.67 16.24 -1.42
C PHE A 354 -4.99 16.72 -0.82
N LEU A 355 -5.88 17.30 -1.63
CA LEU A 355 -7.19 17.75 -1.19
C LEU A 355 -8.05 16.59 -0.67
N PHE A 356 -8.00 15.44 -1.35
CA PHE A 356 -8.66 14.22 -0.92
C PHE A 356 -8.17 13.76 0.45
N ILE A 357 -6.85 13.59 0.63
CA ILE A 357 -6.25 13.18 1.91
C ILE A 357 -6.51 14.21 3.03
N MET A 358 -6.36 15.50 2.75
CA MET A 358 -6.60 16.56 3.75
C MET A 358 -8.05 16.59 4.21
N SER A 359 -8.99 16.39 3.29
CA SER A 359 -10.40 16.27 3.64
C SER A 359 -10.64 15.10 4.59
N ARG A 360 -9.98 13.96 4.38
CA ARG A 360 -10.12 12.76 5.23
C ARG A 360 -9.44 12.88 6.58
N MET A 361 -8.22 13.39 6.61
CA MET A 361 -7.43 13.50 7.84
C MET A 361 -7.93 14.61 8.76
N ARG A 362 -8.43 15.71 8.20
CA ARG A 362 -8.96 16.86 8.95
C ARG A 362 -10.41 17.15 8.54
N PRO A 363 -11.36 16.25 8.84
CA PRO A 363 -12.72 16.35 8.32
C PRO A 363 -13.49 17.54 8.86
N LYS A 364 -13.13 18.00 10.06
CA LYS A 364 -13.67 19.18 10.74
C LYS A 364 -12.95 20.49 10.38
N SER A 365 -11.98 20.48 9.46
CA SER A 365 -11.38 21.73 8.96
C SER A 365 -12.37 22.47 8.06
N ALA A 366 -12.17 23.78 7.85
CA ALA A 366 -12.97 24.55 6.91
C ALA A 366 -12.92 23.93 5.51
N LEU A 367 -11.73 23.56 5.04
CA LEU A 367 -11.51 22.87 3.78
C LEU A 367 -12.26 21.53 3.73
N GLY A 368 -12.10 20.68 4.76
CA GLY A 368 -12.76 19.36 4.81
C GLY A 368 -14.29 19.44 4.81
N ARG A 369 -14.88 20.41 5.52
CA ARG A 369 -16.32 20.67 5.49
C ARG A 369 -16.79 21.15 4.12
N LEU A 370 -16.06 22.11 3.53
CA LEU A 370 -16.38 22.67 2.21
C LEU A 370 -16.36 21.59 1.13
N LEU A 371 -15.28 20.78 1.07
CA LEU A 371 -15.13 19.73 0.07
C LEU A 371 -16.26 18.70 0.16
N ARG A 372 -16.61 18.23 1.38
CA ARG A 372 -17.74 17.31 1.55
C ARG A 372 -19.09 17.94 1.22
N ALA A 373 -19.31 19.21 1.57
CA ALA A 373 -20.57 19.89 1.26
C ALA A 373 -20.80 19.98 -0.26
N ILE A 374 -19.76 20.35 -1.02
CA ILE A 374 -19.80 20.35 -2.49
C ILE A 374 -20.11 18.95 -3.03
N GLY A 375 -19.44 17.94 -2.47
CA GLY A 375 -19.57 16.54 -2.85
C GLY A 375 -20.85 15.82 -2.44
N GLY A 376 -21.78 16.49 -1.77
CA GLY A 376 -23.00 15.85 -1.25
C GLY A 376 -22.72 14.85 -0.13
N GLY A 377 -21.72 15.12 0.70
CA GLY A 377 -21.26 14.26 1.80
C GLY A 377 -20.00 13.45 1.46
N SER A 378 -19.61 13.38 0.19
CA SER A 378 -18.43 12.64 -0.27
C SER A 378 -17.25 13.57 -0.58
N ASP A 379 -16.02 13.07 -0.40
CA ASP A 379 -14.78 13.72 -0.84
C ASP A 379 -14.22 13.14 -2.15
N LEU A 380 -14.82 12.06 -2.64
CA LEU A 380 -14.36 11.31 -3.82
C LEU A 380 -14.40 12.14 -5.12
N TRP A 381 -15.27 13.16 -5.18
CA TRP A 381 -15.40 14.03 -6.37
C TRP A 381 -14.16 14.87 -6.64
N VAL A 382 -13.31 15.08 -5.62
CA VAL A 382 -12.06 15.83 -5.73
C VAL A 382 -11.07 15.10 -6.63
N LEU A 383 -11.16 13.77 -6.66
CA LEU A 383 -10.33 12.92 -7.50
C LEU A 383 -10.75 13.04 -8.97
N PRO A 384 -9.81 12.87 -9.93
CA PRO A 384 -10.09 12.83 -11.35
C PRO A 384 -11.22 11.88 -11.72
N ARG A 385 -12.03 12.26 -12.71
CA ARG A 385 -13.23 11.51 -13.08
C ARG A 385 -12.95 10.13 -13.63
N ASP A 386 -11.82 10.01 -14.32
CA ASP A 386 -11.37 8.78 -14.93
C ASP A 386 -11.12 7.71 -13.86
N VAL A 387 -10.55 8.06 -12.69
CA VAL A 387 -10.32 7.11 -11.58
C VAL A 387 -11.56 6.78 -10.75
N TRP A 388 -12.72 7.38 -11.03
CA TRP A 388 -13.92 7.18 -10.19
C TRP A 388 -14.43 5.74 -10.19
N SER A 389 -14.21 4.97 -11.26
CA SER A 389 -14.60 3.56 -11.32
C SER A 389 -13.83 2.69 -10.33
N SER A 390 -12.63 3.13 -9.93
CA SER A 390 -11.74 2.43 -9.00
C SER A 390 -11.98 2.85 -7.53
N LEU A 391 -12.98 3.71 -7.26
CA LEU A 391 -13.27 4.21 -5.92
C LEU A 391 -14.33 3.36 -5.19
N PRO A 392 -14.14 3.08 -3.89
CA PRO A 392 -15.17 2.48 -3.05
C PRO A 392 -16.43 3.34 -3.07
N ALA A 393 -17.60 2.70 -3.08
CA ALA A 393 -18.89 3.39 -3.08
C ALA A 393 -19.12 4.37 -4.26
N HIS A 394 -18.62 4.05 -5.46
CA HIS A 394 -18.92 4.81 -6.68
C HIS A 394 -20.44 4.91 -6.92
N ASP A 395 -21.03 6.07 -6.62
CA ASP A 395 -22.36 6.48 -7.08
C ASP A 395 -22.22 7.59 -8.15
N PRO A 396 -22.38 7.26 -9.44
CA PRO A 396 -22.26 8.23 -10.52
C PRO A 396 -23.29 9.37 -10.40
N ARG A 397 -24.43 9.17 -9.73
CA ARG A 397 -25.46 10.22 -9.55
C ARG A 397 -24.98 11.29 -8.59
N ARG A 398 -24.43 10.90 -7.42
CA ARG A 398 -23.87 11.83 -6.42
C ARG A 398 -22.69 12.62 -6.98
N LEU A 399 -21.77 11.94 -7.66
CA LEU A 399 -20.60 12.59 -8.25
C LEU A 399 -20.98 13.58 -9.36
N ARG A 400 -21.99 13.26 -10.19
CA ARG A 400 -22.54 14.21 -11.18
C ARG A 400 -23.23 15.41 -10.53
N ALA A 401 -23.93 15.23 -9.41
CA ALA A 401 -24.52 16.34 -8.67
C ALA A 401 -23.46 17.30 -8.10
N ALA A 402 -22.35 16.78 -7.57
CA ALA A 402 -21.22 17.58 -7.10
C ALA A 402 -20.62 18.44 -8.22
N VAL A 403 -20.39 17.84 -9.40
CA VAL A 403 -19.92 18.56 -10.59
C VAL A 403 -20.86 19.69 -10.99
N ARG A 404 -22.18 19.46 -10.93
CA ARG A 404 -23.17 20.51 -11.22
C ARG A 404 -23.07 21.67 -10.23
N ARG A 405 -22.93 21.38 -8.92
CA ARG A 405 -22.76 22.41 -7.89
C ARG A 405 -21.50 23.27 -8.13
N LEU A 406 -20.39 22.66 -8.53
CA LEU A 406 -19.16 23.40 -8.87
C LEU A 406 -19.34 24.32 -10.08
N ARG A 407 -20.02 23.86 -11.13
CA ARG A 407 -20.31 24.71 -12.31
C ARG A 407 -21.13 25.93 -11.91
N VAL A 408 -22.13 25.75 -11.05
CA VAL A 408 -22.94 26.85 -10.52
C VAL A 408 -22.10 27.80 -9.67
N LEU A 409 -21.31 27.28 -8.73
CA LEU A 409 -20.40 28.10 -7.89
C LEU A 409 -19.40 28.88 -8.74
N GLY A 410 -18.77 28.25 -9.73
CA GLY A 410 -17.84 28.90 -10.64
C GLY A 410 -18.50 30.00 -11.47
N ALA A 411 -19.71 29.77 -11.98
CA ALA A 411 -20.48 30.80 -12.67
C ALA A 411 -20.82 31.99 -11.77
N VAL A 412 -21.18 31.74 -10.50
CA VAL A 412 -21.44 32.80 -9.51
C VAL A 412 -20.17 33.61 -9.21
N VAL A 413 -19.02 32.95 -9.00
CA VAL A 413 -17.74 33.63 -8.74
C VAL A 413 -17.32 34.48 -9.94
N LEU A 414 -17.44 33.94 -11.16
CA LEU A 414 -17.15 34.70 -12.38
C LEU A 414 -18.09 35.90 -12.55
N ALA A 415 -19.38 35.74 -12.23
CA ALA A 415 -20.33 36.85 -12.26
C ALA A 415 -20.00 37.94 -11.22
N ILE A 416 -19.62 37.55 -10.00
CA ILE A 416 -19.17 38.49 -8.95
C ILE A 416 -17.88 39.19 -9.36
N ALA A 417 -16.90 38.47 -9.91
CA ALA A 417 -15.65 39.05 -10.39
C ALA A 417 -15.90 40.03 -11.54
N ALA A 418 -16.77 39.69 -12.49
CA ALA A 418 -17.16 40.58 -13.58
C ALA A 418 -17.86 41.85 -13.07
N LEU A 419 -18.76 41.72 -12.07
CA LEU A 419 -19.38 42.85 -11.40
C LEU A 419 -18.33 43.75 -10.71
N LEU A 420 -17.39 43.18 -9.97
CA LEU A 420 -16.33 43.93 -9.31
C LEU A 420 -15.41 44.65 -10.31
N VAL A 421 -15.04 44.01 -11.41
CA VAL A 421 -14.28 44.65 -12.50
C VAL A 421 -15.08 45.79 -13.14
N TRP A 422 -16.39 45.61 -13.36
CA TRP A 422 -17.25 46.66 -13.88
C TRP A 422 -17.37 47.86 -12.92
N PHE A 423 -17.48 47.61 -11.61
CA PHE A 423 -17.53 48.66 -10.59
C PHE A 423 -16.19 49.40 -10.39
N VAL A 424 -15.06 48.72 -10.58
CA VAL A 424 -13.71 49.30 -10.37
C VAL A 424 -13.13 49.93 -11.64
N GLY A 425 -13.49 49.42 -12.83
CA GLY A 425 -13.02 49.91 -14.12
C GLY A 425 -13.95 50.93 -14.80
N GLY A 426 -15.10 51.23 -14.20
CA GLY A 426 -16.03 52.25 -14.68
C GLY A 426 -15.89 53.58 -13.93
N TRP A 427 -14.75 54.26 -14.08
CA TRP A 427 -14.54 55.68 -13.79
C TRP A 427 -13.54 56.28 -14.77
#